data_AF-A0A7I0J5I4-F1
#
_entry.id   AF-A0A7I0J5I4-F1
#
_cell.length_a   1.000
_cell.length_b   1.000
_cell.length_c   1.000
_cell.angle_alpha   90.00
_cell.angle_beta   90.00
_cell.angle_gamma   90.00
#
_symmetry.space_group_name_H-M   'P 1'
#
loop_
_entity.id
_entity.type
_entity.pdbx_description
1 polymer ?
#
loop_
_entity_poly.entity_id
_entity_poly.type
_entity_poly.pdbx_seq_one_letter_code
_entity_poly.pdbx_strand_id
1 'polypeptide(L)'
;VGHEVVCVDVDEKKVERLNQGLIPIFEPGLESLVKENHAAGRIRFTTDAAAAVRHGQIQMIAVGTPPGEDGSADLKYVLAVAETIGREMDAPKIVVGKSTVPVGTCEKVKARIAET
;
A
#
# COMPACT_ATOMS: atom_id res chain seq x y z
N VAL A 1 -9.31 1.97 19.16
CA VAL A 1 -9.72 2.76 17.98
C VAL A 1 -9.91 1.79 16.82
N GLY A 2 -10.94 1.95 15.98
CA GLY A 2 -11.23 1.02 14.87
C GLY A 2 -11.26 1.76 13.54
N HIS A 3 -10.17 1.69 12.79
CA HIS A 3 -10.08 2.25 11.42
C HIS A 3 -10.59 1.24 10.39
N GLU A 4 -11.12 1.74 9.27
CA GLU A 4 -11.41 0.92 8.09
C GLU A 4 -10.21 0.94 7.14
N VAL A 5 -9.62 -0.23 6.93
CA VAL A 5 -8.37 -0.41 6.19
C VAL A 5 -8.63 -1.17 4.89
N VAL A 6 -8.06 -0.67 3.80
CA VAL A 6 -7.99 -1.39 2.52
C VAL A 6 -6.51 -1.62 2.20
N CYS A 7 -6.13 -2.88 2.11
CA CYS A 7 -4.79 -3.30 1.71
C CYS A 7 -4.81 -3.65 0.22
N VAL A 8 -3.89 -3.05 -0.54
CA VAL A 8 -3.77 -3.25 -1.98
C VAL A 8 -2.45 -3.95 -2.29
N ASP A 9 -2.50 -4.94 -3.18
CA ASP A 9 -1.32 -5.53 -3.80
C ASP A 9 -1.65 -5.84 -5.27
N VAL A 10 -0.65 -5.83 -6.15
CA VAL A 10 -0.83 -6.19 -7.57
C VAL A 10 -0.86 -7.70 -7.79
N ASP A 11 -0.39 -8.48 -6.82
CA ASP A 11 -0.41 -9.93 -6.84
C ASP A 11 -1.81 -10.47 -6.48
N GLU A 12 -2.60 -10.78 -7.51
CA GLU A 12 -3.94 -11.37 -7.38
C GLU A 12 -3.97 -12.62 -6.48
N LYS A 13 -2.96 -13.50 -6.61
CA LYS A 13 -2.90 -14.74 -5.82
C LYS A 13 -2.67 -14.44 -4.34
N LYS A 14 -1.85 -13.44 -4.04
CA LYS A 14 -1.63 -12.99 -2.66
C LYS A 14 -2.90 -12.40 -2.07
N VAL A 15 -3.60 -11.54 -2.82
CA VAL A 15 -4.87 -10.94 -2.39
C VAL A 15 -5.94 -12.00 -2.16
N GLU A 16 -6.09 -12.96 -3.07
CA GLU A 16 -7.04 -14.07 -2.92
C GLU A 16 -6.77 -14.88 -1.64
N ARG A 17 -5.51 -15.24 -1.41
CA ARG A 17 -5.10 -15.94 -0.17
C ARG A 17 -5.40 -15.13 1.09
N LEU A 18 -5.11 -13.82 1.08
CA LEU A 18 -5.40 -12.95 2.23
C LEU A 18 -6.90 -12.87 2.53
N ASN A 19 -7.75 -12.79 1.49
CA ASN A 19 -9.21 -12.84 1.64
C ASN A 19 -9.72 -14.20 2.15
N GLN A 20 -8.98 -15.28 1.91
CA GLN A 20 -9.22 -16.60 2.53
C GLN A 20 -8.66 -16.71 3.96
N GLY A 21 -8.04 -15.66 4.50
CA GLY A 21 -7.39 -15.66 5.81
C GLY A 21 -6.05 -16.39 5.84
N LEU A 22 -5.46 -16.68 4.67
CA LEU A 22 -4.16 -17.34 4.52
C LEU A 22 -3.04 -16.29 4.45
N ILE A 23 -2.34 -16.08 5.57
CA ILE A 23 -1.24 -15.10 5.65
C ILE A 23 0.02 -15.65 4.96
N PRO A 24 0.65 -14.91 4.02
CA PRO A 24 1.79 -15.41 3.24
C PRO A 24 3.13 -15.35 3.99
N ILE A 25 3.14 -14.88 5.24
CA ILE A 25 4.33 -14.74 6.09
C ILE A 25 4.06 -15.32 7.48
N PHE A 26 5.12 -15.75 8.16
CA PHE A 26 5.03 -16.16 9.55
C PHE A 26 5.36 -14.97 10.47
N GLU A 27 4.35 -14.48 11.18
CA GLU A 27 4.49 -13.47 12.22
C GLU A 27 3.54 -13.84 13.38
N PRO A 28 4.06 -14.05 14.60
CA PRO A 28 3.24 -14.47 15.73
C PRO A 28 2.04 -13.55 15.98
N GLY A 29 0.83 -14.12 15.99
CA GLY A 29 -0.43 -13.40 16.26
C GLY A 29 -1.04 -12.67 15.07
N LEU A 30 -0.33 -12.52 13.95
CA LEU A 30 -0.83 -11.78 12.78
C LEU A 30 -2.05 -12.45 12.14
N GLU A 31 -2.06 -13.78 12.04
CA GLU A 31 -3.17 -14.52 11.42
C GLU A 31 -4.48 -14.34 12.18
N SER A 32 -4.46 -14.44 13.52
CA SER A 32 -5.66 -14.20 14.35
C SER A 32 -6.14 -12.76 14.17
N LEU A 33 -5.22 -11.79 14.28
CA LEU A 33 -5.54 -10.37 14.16
C LEU A 33 -6.18 -10.02 12.81
N VAL A 34 -5.63 -10.55 11.71
CA VAL A 34 -6.18 -10.31 10.36
C VAL A 34 -7.54 -10.97 10.22
N LYS A 35 -7.71 -12.23 10.62
CA LYS A 35 -8.99 -12.95 10.53
C LYS A 35 -10.10 -12.24 11.31
N GLU A 36 -9.83 -11.82 12.54
CA GLU A 36 -10.79 -11.09 13.39
C GLU A 36 -11.23 -9.77 12.76
N ASN A 37 -10.28 -8.99 12.23
CA ASN A 37 -10.60 -7.70 11.60
C ASN A 37 -11.27 -7.88 10.24
N HIS A 38 -10.94 -8.94 9.50
CA HIS A 38 -11.55 -9.22 8.21
C HIS A 38 -13.00 -9.68 8.39
N ALA A 39 -13.26 -10.60 9.33
CA ALA A 39 -14.61 -11.02 9.70
C ALA A 39 -15.47 -9.87 10.21
N ALA A 40 -14.86 -8.89 10.88
CA ALA A 40 -15.54 -7.68 11.34
C ALA A 40 -15.68 -6.58 10.27
N GLY A 41 -15.23 -6.81 9.02
CA GLY A 41 -15.32 -5.85 7.93
C GLY A 41 -14.38 -4.63 8.04
N ARG A 42 -13.46 -4.63 9.02
CA ARG A 42 -12.53 -3.52 9.27
C ARG A 42 -11.30 -3.55 8.38
N ILE A 43 -10.95 -4.70 7.81
CA ILE A 43 -9.87 -4.83 6.82
C ILE A 43 -10.36 -5.57 5.57
N ARG A 44 -10.01 -5.04 4.40
CA ARG A 44 -10.31 -5.62 3.08
C ARG A 44 -9.02 -5.71 2.26
N PHE A 45 -8.89 -6.76 1.45
CA PHE A 45 -7.77 -6.93 0.52
C PHE A 45 -8.28 -6.87 -0.92
N THR A 46 -7.61 -6.10 -1.78
CA THR A 46 -8.03 -5.90 -3.16
C THR A 46 -6.84 -5.69 -4.10
N THR A 47 -7.05 -5.93 -5.39
CA THR A 47 -6.16 -5.46 -6.47
C THR A 47 -6.63 -4.15 -7.11
N ASP A 48 -7.85 -3.70 -6.79
CA ASP A 48 -8.43 -2.44 -7.26
C ASP A 48 -7.84 -1.25 -6.48
N ALA A 49 -6.72 -0.73 -6.99
CA ALA A 49 -6.06 0.43 -6.42
C ALA A 49 -6.92 1.71 -6.52
N ALA A 50 -7.73 1.85 -7.57
CA ALA A 50 -8.59 3.00 -7.79
C ALA A 50 -9.64 3.13 -6.68
N ALA A 51 -10.33 2.02 -6.36
CA ALA A 51 -11.28 1.98 -5.25
C ALA A 51 -10.59 2.26 -3.90
N ALA A 52 -9.38 1.75 -3.69
CA ALA A 52 -8.64 1.96 -2.45
C ALA A 52 -8.17 3.42 -2.27
N VAL A 53 -7.72 4.08 -3.34
CA VAL A 53 -7.33 5.50 -3.31
C VAL A 53 -8.55 6.39 -3.00
N ARG A 54 -9.70 6.09 -3.59
CA ARG A 54 -10.96 6.80 -3.28
C ARG A 54 -11.41 6.58 -1.83
N HIS A 55 -11.24 5.37 -1.29
CA HIS A 55 -11.56 5.04 0.12
C HIS A 55 -10.66 5.79 1.13
N GLY A 56 -9.34 5.71 0.97
CA GLY A 56 -8.40 6.16 2.00
C GLY A 56 -8.19 7.67 2.05
N GLN A 57 -8.45 8.30 3.19
CA GLN A 57 -7.99 9.67 3.47
C GLN A 57 -6.46 9.73 3.70
N ILE A 58 -5.91 8.64 4.23
CA ILE A 58 -4.48 8.43 4.46
C ILE A 58 -4.02 7.28 3.55
N GLN A 59 -3.00 7.52 2.75
CA GLN A 59 -2.41 6.59 1.80
C GLN A 59 -1.02 6.17 2.30
N MET A 60 -0.84 4.92 2.70
CA MET A 60 0.44 4.40 3.18
C MET A 60 1.17 3.64 2.07
N ILE A 61 2.31 4.15 1.63
CA ILE A 61 3.16 3.46 0.66
C ILE A 61 4.08 2.50 1.41
N ALA A 62 3.79 1.21 1.31
CA ALA A 62 4.43 0.13 2.06
C ALA A 62 5.03 -0.96 1.16
N VAL A 63 5.38 -0.61 -0.08
CA VAL A 63 5.98 -1.53 -1.06
C VAL A 63 7.46 -1.76 -0.79
N GLY A 64 8.01 -2.84 -1.34
CA GLY A 64 9.44 -3.13 -1.27
C GLY A 64 10.29 -2.15 -2.07
N THR A 65 11.50 -1.89 -1.58
CA THR A 65 12.53 -1.07 -2.21
C THR A 65 13.83 -1.89 -2.29
N PRO A 66 13.83 -2.98 -3.08
CA PRO A 66 15.02 -3.82 -3.22
C PRO A 66 16.20 -3.01 -3.76
N PRO A 67 17.45 -3.44 -3.50
CA PRO A 67 18.61 -2.81 -4.12
C PRO A 67 18.57 -3.00 -5.64
N GLY A 68 18.90 -1.95 -6.38
CA GLY A 68 19.16 -1.96 -7.82
C GLY A 68 20.54 -2.53 -8.13
N GLU A 69 20.88 -2.58 -9.42
CA GLU A 69 22.13 -3.16 -9.90
C GLU A 69 23.39 -2.45 -9.35
N ASP A 70 23.27 -1.16 -9.07
CA ASP A 70 24.32 -0.31 -8.48
C ASP A 70 24.29 -0.27 -6.93
N GLY A 71 23.40 -1.04 -6.30
CA GLY A 71 23.19 -1.06 -4.85
C GLY A 71 22.32 0.07 -4.31
N SER A 72 21.87 1.02 -5.15
CA SER A 72 20.92 2.05 -4.75
C SER A 72 19.52 1.46 -4.51
N ALA A 73 18.67 2.12 -3.74
CA ALA A 73 17.30 1.64 -3.54
C ALA A 73 16.46 1.80 -4.82
N ASP A 74 15.84 0.73 -5.31
CA ASP A 74 14.92 0.78 -6.45
C ASP A 74 13.58 1.42 -6.03
N LEU A 75 13.35 2.64 -6.52
CA LEU A 75 12.16 3.43 -6.21
C LEU A 75 10.99 3.20 -7.17
N LYS A 76 11.12 2.33 -8.18
CA LYS A 76 10.09 2.19 -9.23
C LYS A 76 8.72 1.83 -8.66
N TYR A 77 8.66 0.97 -7.63
CA TYR A 77 7.41 0.58 -7.00
C TYR A 77 6.79 1.71 -6.18
N VAL A 78 7.62 2.48 -5.47
CA VAL A 78 7.16 3.64 -4.69
C VAL A 78 6.58 4.71 -5.62
N LEU A 79 7.26 4.99 -6.73
CA LEU A 79 6.80 5.99 -7.71
C LEU A 79 5.58 5.50 -8.50
N ALA A 80 5.45 4.20 -8.77
CA ALA A 80 4.25 3.64 -9.38
C ALA A 80 3.03 3.81 -8.46
N VAL A 81 3.17 3.55 -7.16
CA VAL A 81 2.08 3.81 -6.20
C VAL A 81 1.75 5.30 -6.13
N ALA A 82 2.76 6.18 -6.11
CA ALA A 82 2.56 7.62 -6.14
C ALA A 82 1.78 8.07 -7.40
N GLU A 83 2.12 7.53 -8.56
CA GLU A 83 1.40 7.80 -9.81
C GLU A 83 -0.06 7.36 -9.75
N THR A 84 -0.33 6.15 -9.24
CA THR A 84 -1.70 5.65 -9.06
C THR A 84 -2.50 6.55 -8.10
N ILE A 85 -1.88 7.02 -7.02
CA ILE A 85 -2.53 7.97 -6.10
C ILE A 85 -2.88 9.27 -6.84
N GLY A 86 -1.97 9.84 -7.62
CA GLY A 86 -2.21 11.06 -8.40
C GLY A 86 -3.36 10.93 -9.39
N ARG A 87 -3.39 9.83 -10.16
CA ARG A 87 -4.45 9.56 -11.16
C ARG A 87 -5.84 9.36 -10.56
N GLU A 88 -5.91 8.69 -9.41
CA GLU A 88 -7.18 8.20 -8.85
C GLU A 88 -7.73 9.07 -7.71
N MET A 89 -6.95 10.02 -7.20
CA MET A 89 -7.41 10.89 -6.12
C MET A 89 -8.50 11.86 -6.59
N ASP A 90 -9.59 11.87 -5.84
CA ASP A 90 -10.77 12.71 -6.05
C ASP A 90 -10.93 13.81 -4.99
N ALA A 91 -10.04 13.82 -4.01
CA ALA A 91 -10.00 14.74 -2.88
C ALA A 91 -8.56 14.80 -2.32
N PRO A 92 -8.21 15.83 -1.53
CA PRO A 92 -6.91 15.89 -0.86
C PRO A 92 -6.62 14.62 -0.03
N LYS A 93 -5.42 14.06 -0.17
CA LYS A 93 -4.97 12.85 0.54
C LYS A 93 -3.72 13.16 1.38
N ILE A 94 -3.58 12.49 2.52
CA ILE A 94 -2.32 12.46 3.28
C ILE A 94 -1.53 11.24 2.83
N VAL A 95 -0.35 11.45 2.24
CA VAL A 95 0.51 10.35 1.77
C VAL A 95 1.65 10.13 2.75
N VAL A 96 1.77 8.90 3.26
CA VAL A 96 2.76 8.49 4.25
C VAL A 96 3.72 7.50 3.61
N GLY A 97 5.00 7.87 3.50
CA GLY A 97 6.07 6.97 3.09
C GLY A 97 6.45 6.03 4.24
N LYS A 98 6.06 4.76 4.16
CA LYS A 98 6.46 3.71 5.12
C LYS A 98 7.64 2.89 4.61
N SER A 99 7.74 2.68 3.29
CA SER A 99 8.87 2.01 2.65
C SER A 99 10.20 2.65 3.05
N THR A 100 11.22 1.82 3.32
CA THR A 100 12.58 2.31 3.57
C THR A 100 13.14 2.91 2.28
N VAL A 101 13.33 4.22 2.26
CA VAL A 101 13.74 4.97 1.06
C VAL A 101 14.88 5.95 1.38
N PRO A 102 15.71 6.33 0.39
CA PRO A 102 16.70 7.38 0.58
C PRO A 102 16.08 8.74 0.91
N VAL A 103 16.87 9.61 1.53
CA VAL A 103 16.52 11.02 1.76
C VAL A 103 16.15 11.69 0.44
N GLY A 104 15.15 12.57 0.45
CA GLY A 104 14.64 13.27 -0.74
C GLY A 104 13.58 12.49 -1.54
N THR A 105 13.23 11.26 -1.12
CA THR A 105 12.20 10.47 -1.82
C THR A 105 10.80 11.05 -1.65
N CYS A 106 10.50 11.70 -0.52
CA CYS A 106 9.21 12.35 -0.28
C CYS A 106 8.91 13.44 -1.32
N GLU A 107 9.92 14.18 -1.74
CA GLU A 107 9.86 15.23 -2.75
C GLU A 107 9.59 14.64 -4.13
N LYS A 108 10.23 13.50 -4.45
CA LYS A 108 9.96 12.75 -5.69
C LYS A 108 8.54 12.18 -5.72
N VAL A 109 8.05 11.66 -4.61
CA VAL A 109 6.66 11.17 -4.46
C VAL A 109 5.68 12.32 -4.67
N LYS A 110 5.90 13.46 -4.00
CA LYS A 110 5.06 14.66 -4.15
C LYS A 110 5.05 15.16 -5.60
N ALA A 111 6.21 15.25 -6.24
CA ALA A 111 6.32 15.67 -7.63
C ALA A 111 5.56 14.71 -8.55
N ARG A 112 5.77 13.39 -8.40
CA ARG A 112 5.06 12.38 -9.21
C ARG A 112 3.54 12.49 -9.07
N ILE A 113 3.01 12.63 -7.85
CA ILE A 113 1.57 12.81 -7.62
C ILE A 113 1.05 14.07 -8.33
N ALA A 114 1.80 15.17 -8.31
CA ALA A 114 1.39 16.44 -8.92
C ALA A 114 1.49 16.46 -10.45
N GLU A 115 2.29 15.57 -11.05
CA GLU A 115 2.47 15.44 -12.50
C GLU A 115 1.41 14.57 -13.18
N THR A 116 0.56 13.89 -12.41
CA THR A 116 -0.47 12.96 -12.92
C THR A 116 -1.87 13.53 -12.80
#